data_AF-A0A842PBT9-F1
#
_entry.id   AF-A0A842PBT9-F1
#
_cell.length_a   1.000
_cell.length_b   1.000
_cell.length_c   1.000
_cell.angle_alpha   90.00
_cell.angle_beta   90.00
_cell.angle_gamma   90.00
#
_symmetry.space_group_name_H-M   'P 1'
#
loop_
_entity.id
_entity.type
_entity.pdbx_description
1 polymer ?
#
loop_
_entity_poly.entity_id
_entity_poly.type
_entity_poly.pdbx_seq_one_letter_code
_entity_poly.pdbx_strand_id
1 'polypeptide(L)'
;MKLDPELKLKILEKVGVYSQRFSISEPVILLATKEVLDAPKAMTEGRRTSAYKYYGVSYLQHNLVFINVRKIPDEKILENTIVHELIHMRFPYLAHGKRFNKLVRQGLRGKTFSPYVKRSKTPSF
;
A
#
# COMPACT_ATOMS: atom_id res chain seq x y z
N MET A 1 12.44 11.91 -4.75
CA MET A 1 12.85 11.39 -6.07
C MET A 1 12.13 12.19 -7.15
N LYS A 2 12.64 12.25 -8.39
CA LYS A 2 11.92 12.87 -9.51
C LYS A 2 11.06 11.79 -10.17
N LEU A 3 9.77 12.05 -10.33
CA LEU A 3 8.87 11.13 -11.04
C LEU A 3 9.13 11.25 -12.55
N ASP A 4 9.53 10.15 -13.17
CA ASP A 4 9.69 9.98 -14.61
C ASP A 4 9.04 8.64 -15.04
N PRO A 5 8.91 8.37 -16.35
CA PRO A 5 8.27 7.14 -16.83
C PRO A 5 8.95 5.85 -16.36
N GLU A 6 10.27 5.84 -16.21
CA GLU A 6 11.04 4.68 -15.77
C GLU A 6 10.76 4.37 -14.29
N LEU A 7 10.84 5.37 -13.43
CA LEU A 7 10.51 5.23 -12.01
C LEU A 7 9.05 4.86 -11.82
N LYS A 8 8.13 5.41 -12.63
CA LYS A 8 6.72 5.03 -12.60
C LYS A 8 6.55 3.54 -12.91
N LEU A 9 7.16 3.04 -13.98
CA LEU A 9 7.11 1.62 -14.34
C LEU A 9 7.63 0.74 -13.20
N LYS A 10 8.80 1.08 -12.65
CA LYS A 10 9.42 0.35 -11.54
C LYS A 10 8.53 0.30 -10.30
N ILE A 11 7.84 1.39 -9.97
CA ILE A 11 6.88 1.42 -8.84
C ILE A 11 5.72 0.46 -9.10
N LEU A 12 5.14 0.51 -10.30
CA LEU A 12 4.00 -0.35 -10.66
C LEU A 12 4.39 -1.83 -10.65
N GLU A 13 5.56 -2.19 -11.18
CA GLU A 13 6.08 -3.56 -11.13
C GLU A 13 6.25 -4.05 -9.68
N LYS A 14 6.85 -3.22 -8.81
CA LYS A 14 6.97 -3.54 -7.38
C LYS A 14 5.60 -3.74 -6.74
N VAL A 15 4.64 -2.87 -7.04
CA VAL A 15 3.27 -2.97 -6.53
C VAL A 15 2.63 -4.28 -6.97
N GLY A 16 2.74 -4.67 -8.24
CA GLY A 16 2.22 -5.95 -8.74
C GLY A 16 2.85 -7.14 -8.03
N VAL A 17 4.19 -7.17 -7.93
CA VAL A 17 4.93 -8.25 -7.24
C VAL A 17 4.50 -8.37 -5.77
N TYR A 18 4.45 -7.26 -5.03
CA TYR A 18 4.05 -7.29 -3.62
C TYR A 18 2.56 -7.60 -3.45
N SER A 19 1.69 -7.16 -4.36
CA SER A 19 0.25 -7.47 -4.32
C SER A 19 0.02 -8.97 -4.47
N GLN A 20 0.71 -9.61 -5.43
CA GLN A 20 0.70 -11.06 -5.60
C GLN A 20 1.22 -11.78 -4.35
N ARG A 21 2.39 -11.36 -3.82
CA ARG A 21 2.96 -11.96 -2.61
C ARG A 21 2.04 -11.83 -1.41
N PHE A 22 1.30 -10.72 -1.32
CA PHE A 22 0.41 -10.45 -0.19
C PHE A 22 -1.00 -11.01 -0.39
N SER A 23 -1.26 -11.66 -1.51
CA SER A 23 -2.59 -12.16 -1.88
C SER A 23 -3.65 -11.07 -1.73
N ILE A 24 -3.38 -9.88 -2.29
CA ILE A 24 -4.33 -8.77 -2.40
C ILE A 24 -4.54 -8.44 -3.87
N SER A 25 -5.70 -7.88 -4.20
CA SER A 25 -5.91 -7.25 -5.49
C SER A 25 -4.95 -6.07 -5.65
N GLU A 26 -4.42 -5.90 -6.85
CA GLU A 26 -3.54 -4.76 -7.14
C GLU A 26 -4.31 -3.45 -6.95
N PRO A 27 -3.83 -2.52 -6.10
CA PRO A 27 -4.50 -1.26 -5.88
C PRO A 27 -4.22 -0.26 -7.00
N VAL A 28 -5.14 0.70 -7.17
CA VAL A 28 -4.90 1.88 -8.01
C VAL A 28 -3.83 2.73 -7.33
N ILE A 29 -2.77 3.06 -8.07
CA ILE A 29 -1.64 3.83 -7.55
C ILE A 29 -1.71 5.29 -8.01
N LEU A 30 -1.68 6.21 -7.05
CA LEU A 30 -1.48 7.63 -7.28
C LEU A 30 -0.04 8.00 -6.89
N LEU A 31 0.69 8.71 -7.75
CA LEU A 31 2.13 9.01 -7.56
C LEU A 31 2.42 10.49 -7.29
N ALA A 32 1.41 11.35 -7.43
CA ALA A 32 1.52 12.78 -7.18
C ALA A 32 0.35 13.30 -6.35
N THR A 33 0.60 14.33 -5.52
CA THR A 33 -0.47 14.99 -4.75
C THR A 33 -1.55 15.56 -5.66
N LYS A 34 -1.20 16.00 -6.88
CA LYS A 34 -2.17 16.44 -7.88
C LYS A 34 -3.16 15.32 -8.23
N GLU A 35 -2.68 14.10 -8.43
CA GLU A 35 -3.55 12.94 -8.75
C GLU A 35 -4.53 12.63 -7.59
N VAL A 36 -4.10 12.82 -6.33
CA VAL A 36 -5.00 12.74 -5.16
C VAL A 36 -6.08 13.81 -5.21
N LEU A 37 -5.72 15.03 -5.62
CA LEU A 37 -6.64 16.17 -5.76
C LEU A 37 -7.50 16.12 -7.03
N ASP A 38 -7.14 15.31 -8.02
CA ASP A 38 -7.93 15.10 -9.24
C ASP A 38 -8.89 13.91 -9.09
N ALA A 39 -8.55 12.93 -8.24
CA ALA A 39 -9.43 11.82 -7.90
C ALA A 39 -10.76 12.30 -7.29
N PRO A 40 -11.86 11.53 -7.43
CA PRO A 40 -13.13 11.83 -6.78
C PRO A 40 -12.97 12.06 -5.27
N LYS A 41 -13.64 13.09 -4.73
CA LYS A 41 -13.50 13.48 -3.31
C LYS A 41 -13.78 12.31 -2.36
N ALA A 42 -14.84 11.54 -2.62
CA ALA A 42 -15.20 10.37 -1.84
C ALA A 42 -14.06 9.34 -1.75
N MET A 43 -13.31 9.14 -2.84
CA MET A 43 -12.23 8.15 -2.87
C MET A 43 -11.02 8.49 -2.01
N THR A 44 -10.83 9.79 -1.72
CA THR A 44 -9.66 10.30 -1.00
C THR A 44 -10.04 10.96 0.32
N GLU A 45 -11.26 10.71 0.79
CA GLU A 45 -11.80 11.33 2.00
C GLU A 45 -10.92 11.03 3.24
N GLY A 46 -10.95 11.95 4.22
CA GLY A 46 -10.16 11.86 5.45
C GLY A 46 -8.68 12.26 5.31
N ARG A 47 -8.06 12.03 4.15
CA ARG A 47 -6.63 12.35 3.93
C ARG A 47 -6.33 13.21 2.70
N ARG A 48 -7.29 13.53 1.82
CA ARG A 48 -7.09 14.35 0.61
C ARG A 48 -6.24 15.61 0.84
N THR A 49 -6.62 16.44 1.81
CA THR A 49 -5.97 17.74 2.08
C THR A 49 -4.68 17.61 2.90
N SER A 50 -4.41 16.44 3.49
CA SER A 50 -3.22 16.19 4.33
C SER A 50 -2.25 15.17 3.74
N ALA A 51 -2.58 14.57 2.58
CA ALA A 51 -1.79 13.53 1.93
C ALA A 51 -0.33 13.97 1.68
N TYR A 52 -0.13 15.25 1.35
CA TYR A 52 1.19 15.84 1.13
C TYR A 52 2.14 15.72 2.34
N LYS A 53 1.63 15.49 3.55
CA LYS A 53 2.44 15.33 4.75
C LYS A 53 3.14 13.97 4.80
N TYR A 54 2.57 12.95 4.17
CA TYR A 54 3.00 11.55 4.28
C TYR A 54 3.86 11.10 3.09
N TYR A 55 4.61 10.02 3.29
CA TYR A 55 5.27 9.29 2.19
C TYR A 55 4.29 8.41 1.42
N GLY A 56 3.28 7.87 2.09
CA GLY A 56 2.20 7.11 1.47
C GLY A 56 0.90 7.23 2.26
N VAL A 57 -0.21 6.89 1.60
CA VAL A 57 -1.55 6.80 2.21
C VAL A 57 -2.33 5.68 1.53
N SER A 58 -2.87 4.77 2.33
CA SER A 58 -3.81 3.73 1.88
C SER A 58 -5.27 4.17 2.07
N TYR A 59 -6.02 4.27 0.98
CA TYR A 59 -7.46 4.52 0.97
C TYR A 59 -8.20 3.18 0.83
N LEU A 60 -8.31 2.48 1.96
CA LEU A 60 -8.71 1.07 2.04
C LEU A 60 -10.06 0.76 1.35
N GLN A 61 -11.03 1.65 1.50
CA GLN A 61 -12.39 1.46 0.94
C GLN A 61 -12.42 1.46 -0.59
N HIS A 62 -11.39 2.00 -1.24
CA HIS A 62 -11.36 2.21 -2.69
C HIS A 62 -10.25 1.45 -3.41
N ASN A 63 -9.59 0.50 -2.72
CA ASN A 63 -8.44 -0.22 -3.24
C ASN A 63 -7.41 0.72 -3.89
N LEU A 64 -7.09 1.83 -3.21
CA LEU A 64 -6.31 2.92 -3.76
C LEU A 64 -5.19 3.32 -2.81
N VAL A 65 -3.98 3.49 -3.34
CA VAL A 65 -2.79 3.84 -2.58
C VAL A 65 -2.13 5.06 -3.22
N PHE A 66 -1.85 6.07 -2.40
CA PHE A 66 -1.01 7.19 -2.78
C PHE A 66 0.43 6.96 -2.31
N ILE A 67 1.40 7.19 -3.19
CA ILE A 67 2.84 7.19 -2.90
C ILE A 67 3.40 8.56 -3.28
N ASN A 68 3.89 9.31 -2.30
CA ASN A 68 4.42 10.65 -2.50
C ASN A 68 5.89 10.61 -2.97
N VAL A 69 6.09 10.26 -4.25
CA VAL A 69 7.43 10.09 -4.85
C VAL A 69 8.33 11.33 -4.67
N ARG A 70 7.74 12.52 -4.69
CA ARG A 70 8.46 13.78 -4.48
C ARG A 70 9.11 13.86 -3.09
N LYS A 71 8.45 13.32 -2.05
CA LYS A 71 8.95 13.35 -0.67
C LYS A 71 9.92 12.21 -0.33
N ILE A 72 9.89 11.13 -1.09
CA ILE A 72 10.72 9.96 -0.81
C ILE A 72 12.16 10.25 -1.26
N PRO A 73 13.18 10.13 -0.39
CA PRO A 73 14.55 10.50 -0.73
C PRO A 73 15.26 9.47 -1.60
N ASP A 74 14.98 8.18 -1.39
CA ASP A 74 15.72 7.08 -2.01
C ASP A 74 14.85 5.83 -2.22
N GLU A 75 15.41 4.86 -2.95
CA GLU A 75 14.75 3.59 -3.29
C GLU A 75 14.40 2.73 -2.08
N LYS A 76 15.21 2.78 -1.02
CA LYS A 76 14.97 1.98 0.19
C LYS A 76 13.74 2.48 0.93
N ILE A 77 13.59 3.80 1.03
CA ILE A 77 12.38 4.41 1.60
C ILE A 77 11.18 4.20 0.68
N LEU A 78 11.37 4.23 -0.64
CA LEU A 78 10.31 3.91 -1.62
C LEU A 78 9.76 2.51 -1.41
N GLU A 79 10.63 1.50 -1.39
CA GLU A 79 10.24 0.12 -1.22
C GLU A 79 9.59 -0.15 0.14
N ASN A 80 10.15 0.43 1.22
CA ASN A 80 9.52 0.36 2.53
C ASN A 80 8.12 1.00 2.55
N THR A 81 7.93 2.12 1.85
CA THR A 81 6.62 2.79 1.74
C THR A 81 5.62 1.92 0.98
N ILE A 82 6.02 1.34 -0.17
CA ILE A 82 5.16 0.42 -0.93
C ILE A 82 4.71 -0.74 -0.05
N VAL A 83 5.66 -1.43 0.60
CA VAL A 83 5.33 -2.56 1.47
C VAL A 83 4.45 -2.14 2.64
N HIS A 84 4.71 -0.98 3.25
CA HIS A 84 3.90 -0.46 4.35
C HIS A 84 2.43 -0.29 3.95
N GLU A 85 2.17 0.41 2.85
CA GLU A 85 0.81 0.68 2.39
C GLU A 85 0.11 -0.62 1.94
N LEU A 86 0.80 -1.52 1.24
CA LEU A 86 0.21 -2.79 0.83
C LEU A 86 -0.07 -3.75 2.01
N ILE A 87 0.67 -3.63 3.11
CA ILE A 87 0.34 -4.36 4.35
C ILE A 87 -0.94 -3.80 5.00
N HIS A 88 -1.22 -2.50 4.91
CA HIS A 88 -2.53 -1.95 5.30
C HIS A 88 -3.65 -2.49 4.40
N MET A 89 -3.42 -2.59 3.09
CA MET A 89 -4.39 -3.19 2.17
C MET A 89 -4.72 -4.64 2.55
N ARG A 90 -3.71 -5.42 2.97
CA ARG A 90 -3.90 -6.82 3.38
C ARG A 90 -4.53 -6.95 4.77
N PHE A 91 -4.16 -6.09 5.71
CA PHE A 91 -4.59 -6.16 7.10
C PHE A 91 -5.20 -4.83 7.55
N PRO A 92 -6.38 -4.44 7.01
CA PRO A 92 -6.96 -3.11 7.20
C PRO A 92 -7.33 -2.80 8.66
N TYR A 93 -7.47 -3.83 9.49
CA TYR A 93 -7.77 -3.74 10.92
C TYR A 93 -6.53 -3.59 11.81
N LEU A 94 -5.31 -3.68 11.24
CA LEU A 94 -4.08 -3.73 12.03
C LEU A 94 -3.46 -2.33 12.15
N ALA A 95 -3.55 -1.76 13.35
CA ALA A 95 -2.89 -0.49 13.66
C ALA A 95 -1.35 -0.60 13.66
N HIS A 96 -0.70 0.55 13.48
CA HIS A 96 0.76 0.69 13.60
C HIS A 96 1.24 0.23 14.98
N GLY A 97 2.08 -0.80 15.00
CA GLY A 97 2.60 -1.39 16.25
C GLY A 97 3.56 -2.54 15.98
N LYS A 98 4.01 -3.23 17.03
CA LYS A 98 5.02 -4.30 16.93
C LYS A 98 4.64 -5.38 15.90
N ARG A 99 3.36 -5.78 15.87
CA ARG A 99 2.84 -6.79 14.93
C ARG A 99 2.87 -6.28 13.49
N PHE A 100 2.37 -5.07 13.24
CA PHE A 100 2.41 -4.44 11.93
C PHE A 100 3.86 -4.30 11.42
N ASN A 101 4.75 -3.77 12.24
CA ASN A 101 6.17 -3.59 11.90
C ASN A 101 6.87 -4.93 11.61
N LYS A 102 6.47 -6.01 12.29
CA LYS A 102 6.96 -7.35 11.99
C LYS A 102 6.52 -7.79 10.59
N LEU A 103 5.26 -7.54 10.20
CA LEU A 103 4.75 -7.89 8.88
C LEU A 103 5.42 -7.10 7.76
N VAL A 104 5.62 -5.78 7.94
CA VAL A 104 6.38 -4.95 6.98
C VAL A 104 7.80 -5.50 6.77
N ARG A 105 8.53 -5.78 7.86
CA ARG A 105 9.88 -6.39 7.75
C ARG A 105 9.86 -7.76 7.08
N GLN A 106 8.83 -8.57 7.30
CA GLN A 106 8.68 -9.85 6.62
C GLN A 106 8.39 -9.67 5.13
N GLY A 107 7.53 -8.71 4.77
CA GLY A 107 7.24 -8.37 3.37
C GLY A 107 8.50 -7.93 2.62
N LEU A 108 9.31 -7.05 3.22
CA LEU A 108 10.61 -6.63 2.68
C LEU A 108 11.60 -7.78 2.50
N ARG A 109 11.49 -8.84 3.31
CA ARG A 109 12.30 -10.07 3.19
C ARG A 109 11.73 -11.07 2.18
N GLY A 110 10.70 -10.71 1.43
CA GLY A 110 10.09 -11.57 0.40
C GLY A 110 9.04 -12.55 0.92
N LYS A 111 8.49 -12.35 2.13
CA LYS A 111 7.42 -13.21 2.64
C LYS A 111 6.19 -13.17 1.72
N THR A 112 5.64 -14.35 1.46
CA THR A 112 4.33 -14.54 0.86
C THR A 112 3.26 -14.83 1.92
N PHE A 113 2.05 -14.37 1.68
CA PHE A 113 0.88 -14.67 2.50
C PHE A 113 -0.09 -15.52 1.68
N SER A 114 -0.59 -16.61 2.25
CA SER A 114 -1.64 -17.40 1.62
C SER A 114 -2.92 -16.57 1.44
N PRO A 115 -3.75 -16.86 0.43
CA PRO A 115 -5.07 -16.25 0.28
C PRO A 115 -5.87 -16.34 1.58
N TYR A 116 -6.70 -15.33 1.85
CA TYR A 116 -7.54 -15.36 3.05
C TYR A 116 -8.56 -16.48 2.91
N VAL A 117 -8.47 -17.48 3.78
CA VAL A 117 -9.47 -18.55 3.88
C VAL A 117 -10.36 -18.22 5.07
N LYS A 118 -11.64 -17.91 4.81
CA LYS A 118 -12.63 -17.77 5.87
C LYS A 118 -12.73 -19.11 6.59
N ARG A 119 -12.44 -19.15 7.89
CA ARG A 119 -12.62 -20.38 8.68
C ARG A 119 -14.06 -20.87 8.50
N SER A 120 -14.24 -22.07 7.96
CA SER A 120 -15.52 -22.76 8.03
C SER A 120 -15.79 -23.03 9.52
N LYS A 121 -17.01 -22.73 9.97
CA LYS A 121 -17.46 -23.21 11.28
C LYS A 121 -17.55 -24.73 11.14
N THR A 122 -16.58 -25.47 11.67
CA THR A 122 -16.74 -26.91 11.85
C THR A 122 -17.95 -27.09 12.78
N PRO A 123 -19.01 -27.81 12.37
CA PRO A 123 -20.03 -28.21 13.32
C PRO A 123 -19.31 -29.11 14.33
N SER A 124 -19.30 -28.72 15.60
CA SER A 124 -19.02 -29.62 16.70
C SER A 124 -20.16 -30.64 16.72
N PHE A 125 -19.87 -31.86 16.29
CA PHE A 125 -20.72 -33.03 16.54
C PHE A 125 -20.62 -33.43 18.01
#